data_AF-P26415-F1
#
_entry.id   AF-P26415-F1
#
_cell.length_a   1.000
_cell.length_b   1.000
_cell.length_c   1.000
_cell.angle_alpha   90.00
_cell.angle_beta   90.00
_cell.angle_gamma   90.00
#
_symmetry.space_group_name_H-M   'P 1'
#
loop_
_entity.id
_entity.type
_entity.pdbx_description
1 polymer ?
#
loop_
_entity_poly.entity_id
_entity_poly.type
_entity_poly.pdbx_seq_one_letter_code
_entity_poly.pdbx_strand_id
1 'polypeptide(L)' 'SLKFVYAIILLLSLFLLSMGNIPLVPCETDDDCPMEMSIPSIPNKLLFFMCWEKECVYRRW' A
#
# COMPACT_ATOMS: atom_id res chain seq x y z
N SER A 1 -24.60 -18.80 -16.99
CA SER A 1 -24.21 -18.55 -15.58
C SER A 1 -22.69 -18.63 -15.36
N LEU A 2 -22.01 -19.70 -15.79
CA LEU A 2 -20.55 -19.89 -15.59
C LEU A 2 -19.66 -18.71 -16.04
N LYS A 3 -19.92 -18.12 -17.22
CA LYS A 3 -19.13 -16.99 -17.74
C LYS A 3 -19.07 -15.79 -16.77
N PHE A 4 -20.18 -15.53 -16.07
CA PHE A 4 -20.27 -14.43 -15.10
C PHE A 4 -19.41 -14.70 -13.86
N VAL A 5 -19.41 -15.93 -13.37
CA VAL A 5 -18.58 -16.34 -12.23
C VAL A 5 -17.10 -16.20 -12.56
N TYR A 6 -16.68 -16.65 -13.76
CA TYR A 6 -15.29 -16.48 -14.22
C TYR A 6 -14.87 -15.01 -14.32
N ALA A 7 -15.75 -14.13 -14.80
CA ALA A 7 -15.46 -12.70 -14.87
C ALA A 7 -15.24 -12.08 -13.48
N ILE A 8 -16.07 -12.44 -12.49
CA ILE A 8 -15.90 -11.97 -11.11
C ILE A 8 -14.58 -12.45 -10.51
N ILE A 9 -14.24 -13.73 -10.69
CA ILE A 9 -12.98 -14.29 -10.19
C ILE A 9 -11.79 -13.54 -10.78
N LEU A 10 -11.78 -13.33 -12.11
CA LEU A 10 -10.70 -12.59 -12.77
C LEU A 10 -10.58 -11.15 -12.24
N LEU A 11 -11.71 -10.45 -12.04
CA LEU A 11 -11.71 -9.10 -11.48
C LEU A 11 -11.18 -9.08 -10.04
N LEU A 12 -11.57 -10.04 -9.20
CA LEU A 12 -11.09 -10.13 -7.82
C LEU A 12 -9.59 -10.47 -7.77
N SER A 13 -9.10 -11.36 -8.63
CA SER A 13 -7.68 -11.65 -8.74
C SER A 13 -6.87 -10.42 -9.16
N LEU A 14 -7.36 -9.65 -10.15
CA LEU A 14 -6.74 -8.38 -10.57
C LEU A 14 -6.73 -7.35 -9.43
N PHE A 15 -7.84 -7.26 -8.68
CA PHE A 15 -7.95 -6.34 -7.56
C PHE A 15 -6.95 -6.70 -6.44
N LEU A 16 -6.83 -7.99 -6.10
CA LEU A 16 -5.84 -8.46 -5.12
C LEU A 16 -4.42 -8.20 -5.58
N LEU A 17 -4.12 -8.40 -6.86
CA LEU A 17 -2.81 -8.03 -7.45
C LEU A 17 -2.55 -6.54 -7.32
N SER A 18 -3.55 -5.68 -7.58
CA SER A 18 -3.37 -4.22 -7.44
C SER A 18 -3.16 -3.76 -5.99
N MET A 19 -3.82 -4.42 -5.03
CA MET A 19 -3.70 -4.11 -3.60
C MET A 19 -2.39 -4.64 -3.01
N GLY A 20 -1.90 -5.78 -3.49
CA GLY A 20 -0.62 -6.36 -3.07
C GLY A 20 0.60 -5.62 -3.62
N ASN A 21 0.41 -4.72 -4.58
CA ASN A 21 1.48 -4.01 -5.27
C ASN A 21 1.60 -2.54 -4.83
N ILE A 22 1.24 -2.18 -3.60
CA ILE A 22 1.72 -0.91 -3.04
C ILE A 22 3.25 -0.98 -3.13
N PRO A 23 3.91 -0.18 -3.99
CA PRO A 23 5.34 -0.27 -4.13
C PRO A 23 5.93 0.12 -2.77
N LEU A 24 6.51 -0.86 -2.08
CA LEU A 24 7.32 -0.61 -0.91
C LEU A 24 8.45 0.31 -1.40
N VAL A 25 8.43 1.55 -0.93
CA VAL A 25 9.39 2.56 -1.34
C VAL A 25 10.72 2.15 -0.73
N PRO A 26 11.75 1.86 -1.55
CA PRO A 26 13.05 1.50 -1.02
C PRO A 26 13.65 2.72 -0.30
N CYS A 27 14.30 2.47 0.82
CA CYS A 27 14.95 3.50 1.64
C CYS A 27 16.29 2.98 2.20
N GLU A 28 17.22 3.87 2.51
CA GLU A 28 18.42 3.57 3.29
C GLU A 28 18.33 4.13 4.71
N THR A 29 17.63 5.26 4.84
CA THR A 29 17.42 6.03 6.08
C THR A 29 15.98 6.48 6.20
N ASP A 30 15.56 6.88 7.41
CA ASP A 30 14.20 7.38 7.65
C ASP A 30 13.89 8.64 6.83
N ASP A 31 14.91 9.44 6.48
CA ASP A 31 14.79 10.66 5.68
C ASP A 31 14.45 10.39 4.20
N ASP A 32 14.66 9.15 3.72
CA ASP A 32 14.29 8.75 2.36
C ASP A 32 12.78 8.48 2.23
N CYS A 33 12.08 8.34 3.37
CA CYS A 33 10.66 8.06 3.38
C CYS A 33 9.83 9.34 3.23
N PRO A 34 8.80 9.36 2.38
CA PRO A 34 7.94 10.53 2.22
C PRO A 34 7.21 10.80 3.54
N MET A 35 7.49 11.97 4.14
CA MET A 35 6.91 12.41 5.41
C MET A 35 5.38 12.51 5.37
N GLU A 36 4.81 12.73 4.18
CA GLU A 36 3.38 12.88 3.97
C GLU A 36 2.93 12.07 2.76
N MET A 37 2.54 10.82 2.98
CA MET A 37 1.56 10.20 2.09
C MET A 37 0.18 10.54 2.65
N SER A 38 -0.48 11.53 2.03
CA SER A 38 -1.89 11.79 2.26
C SER A 38 -2.69 10.59 1.77
N ILE A 39 -2.88 9.57 2.62
CA ILE A 39 -3.79 8.47 2.32
C ILE A 39 -5.20 9.08 2.35
N PRO A 40 -5.92 9.15 1.21
CA PRO A 40 -7.21 9.84 1.14
C PRO A 40 -8.30 9.23 2.05
N SER A 41 -8.02 8.10 2.71
CA SER A 41 -8.93 7.39 3.61
C SER A 41 -8.69 7.65 5.12
N ILE A 42 -7.69 8.45 5.51
CA ILE A 42 -7.41 8.72 6.94
C ILE A 42 -7.32 10.24 7.19
N PRO A 43 -8.40 10.89 7.66
CA PRO A 43 -8.33 12.31 7.98
C PRO A 43 -7.44 12.50 9.21
N ASN A 44 -6.43 13.37 9.09
CA ASN A 44 -5.66 13.95 10.20
C ASN A 44 -4.82 13.01 11.09
N LYS A 45 -4.26 11.92 10.56
CA LYS A 45 -3.17 11.23 11.27
C LYS A 45 -1.87 11.43 10.52
N LEU A 46 -0.95 12.19 11.12
CA LEU A 46 0.47 12.17 10.77
C LEU A 46 0.92 10.71 10.82
N LEU A 47 1.03 10.08 9.65
CA LEU A 47 1.58 8.75 9.50
C LEU A 47 3.09 8.94 9.42
N PHE A 48 3.79 8.57 10.49
CA PHE A 48 5.24 8.53 10.45
C PHE A 48 5.66 7.28 9.70
N PHE A 49 6.29 7.49 8.55
CA PHE A 49 7.01 6.46 7.82
C PHE A 49 8.43 6.40 8.37
N MET A 50 8.93 5.19 8.54
CA MET A 50 10.33 4.94 8.91
C MET A 50 10.87 3.85 8.00
N CYS A 51 12.18 3.86 7.81
CA CYS A 51 12.86 2.86 7.02
C CYS A 51 13.06 1.59 7.83
N TRP A 52 12.42 0.50 7.42
CA TRP A 52 12.56 -0.81 8.02
C TRP A 52 12.89 -1.84 6.96
N GLU A 53 13.97 -2.60 7.16
CA GLU A 53 14.41 -3.62 6.18
C GLU A 53 14.63 -3.05 4.75
N LYS A 54 15.07 -1.80 4.65
CA LYS A 54 15.24 -1.03 3.39
C LYS A 54 13.92 -0.69 2.68
N GLU A 55 12.82 -0.70 3.41
CA GLU A 55 11.50 -0.35 2.90
C GLU A 55 10.80 0.66 3.83
N CYS A 56 10.12 1.65 3.27
CA CYS A 56 9.33 2.59 4.06
C CYS A 56 8.07 1.92 4.60
N VAL A 57 8.04 1.68 5.91
CA VAL A 57 6.89 1.12 6.62
C VAL A 57 6.20 2.20 7.44
N TYR A 58 4.86 2.15 7.52
CA TYR A 58 4.12 2.98 8.45
C TYR A 58 3.98 2.26 9.79
N ARG A 59 4.26 2.95 10.90
CA ARG A 59 3.87 2.49 12.24
C ARG A 59 2.82 3.40 12.85
N ARG A 60 1.79 2.78 13.43
CA ARG A 60 0.84 3.45 14.30
C ARG A 60 1.38 3.33 15.73
N TRP A 61 1.73 4.46 16.35
CA TRP A 61 1.94 4.54 17.79
C TRP A 61 0.60 4.61 18.51
#